data_AF-G5JPU1-F1
#
_entry.id   AF-G5JPU1-F1
#
_cell.length_a   1.000
_cell.length_b   1.000
_cell.length_c   1.000
_cell.angle_alpha   90.00
_cell.angle_beta   90.00
_cell.angle_gamma   90.00
#
_symmetry.space_group_name_H-M   'P 1'
#
loop_
_entity.id
_entity.type
_entity.pdbx_description
1 polymer ?
#
loop_
_entity_poly.entity_id
_entity_poly.type
_entity_poly.pdbx_seq_one_letter_code
_entity_poly.pdbx_strand_id
1 'polypeptide(L)'
;MNNNLNKILSIIIIFIMLILGIVAFNDMKYHHTTTVINIFDEIYTQTNSSYLNKNIFRNLNDVIVYKKKVYDSDMNDTGKLNPQVVYKEEAFSNIYSNVKIDFDLHSKNQGFIIWFQRKLPNSDFLWYTIKYNSKNKLLEKEVNILNNNGRNIADTDKEVRPYLKSQEIKVQELNDDYNKIINNLVLKDWVSIYESKFSSTNYGDVTVKTQWQDW
;
A
#
# COMPACT_ATOMS: atom_id res chain seq x y z
N MET A 1 -18.13 61.34 -1.03
CA MET A 1 -18.19 60.01 -0.37
C MET A 1 -17.91 58.83 -1.31
N ASN A 2 -18.12 58.94 -2.64
CA ASN A 2 -17.99 57.81 -3.57
C ASN A 2 -16.55 57.27 -3.77
N ASN A 3 -15.53 58.13 -3.77
CA ASN A 3 -14.15 57.70 -4.06
C ASN A 3 -13.51 56.85 -2.96
N ASN A 4 -13.80 57.11 -1.69
CA ASN A 4 -13.25 56.31 -0.60
C ASN A 4 -13.93 54.94 -0.50
N LEU A 5 -15.25 54.89 -0.74
CA LEU A 5 -15.98 53.62 -0.78
C LEU A 5 -15.50 52.73 -1.93
N ASN A 6 -15.29 53.31 -3.12
CA ASN A 6 -14.76 52.59 -4.29
C ASN A 6 -13.34 52.07 -4.06
N LYS A 7 -12.48 52.85 -3.37
CA LYS A 7 -11.13 52.40 -2.98
C LYS A 7 -11.16 51.22 -2.01
N ILE A 8 -12.04 51.28 -1.00
CA ILE A 8 -12.21 50.19 -0.03
C ILE A 8 -12.72 48.92 -0.74
N LEU A 9 -13.71 49.05 -1.64
CA LEU A 9 -14.21 47.92 -2.42
C LEU A 9 -13.13 47.28 -3.30
N SER A 10 -12.32 48.09 -3.98
CA SER A 10 -11.20 47.59 -4.79
C SER A 10 -10.17 46.82 -3.96
N ILE A 11 -9.84 47.30 -2.76
CA ILE A 11 -8.89 46.61 -1.88
C ILE A 11 -9.45 45.26 -1.42
N ILE A 12 -10.74 45.19 -1.06
CA ILE A 12 -11.40 43.94 -0.66
C ILE A 12 -11.39 42.93 -1.80
N ILE A 13 -11.70 43.34 -3.03
CA ILE A 13 -11.71 42.47 -4.21
C ILE A 13 -10.29 41.92 -4.48
N ILE A 14 -9.26 42.77 -4.39
CA ILE A 14 -7.87 42.33 -4.54
C ILE A 14 -7.52 41.31 -3.46
N PHE A 15 -7.92 41.53 -2.21
CA PHE A 15 -7.63 40.63 -1.09
C PHE A 15 -8.31 39.27 -1.27
N ILE A 16 -9.57 39.25 -1.73
CA ILE A 16 -10.30 38.00 -2.04
C ILE A 16 -9.62 37.25 -3.19
N MET A 17 -9.23 37.94 -4.27
CA MET A 17 -8.50 37.31 -5.37
C MET A 17 -7.15 36.74 -4.92
N LEU A 18 -6.47 37.40 -3.99
CA LEU A 18 -5.20 36.94 -3.43
C LEU A 18 -5.39 35.68 -2.58
N ILE A 19 -6.43 35.64 -1.75
CA ILE A 19 -6.78 34.44 -0.97
C ILE A 19 -7.15 33.27 -1.90
N LEU A 20 -8.01 33.51 -2.91
CA LEU A 20 -8.38 32.49 -3.89
C LEU A 20 -7.16 32.01 -4.69
N GLY A 21 -6.26 32.91 -5.05
CA GLY A 21 -5.00 32.59 -5.72
C GLY A 21 -4.07 31.73 -4.85
N ILE A 22 -3.97 32.01 -3.55
CA ILE A 22 -3.19 31.20 -2.61
C ILE A 22 -3.81 29.82 -2.42
N VAL A 23 -5.14 29.73 -2.28
CA VAL A 23 -5.86 28.46 -2.17
C VAL A 23 -5.65 27.64 -3.44
N ALA A 24 -5.88 28.22 -4.62
CA ALA A 24 -5.69 27.57 -5.90
C ALA A 24 -4.24 27.15 -6.11
N PHE A 25 -3.26 27.98 -5.76
CA PHE A 25 -1.83 27.66 -5.90
C PHE A 25 -1.40 26.54 -4.94
N ASN A 26 -1.90 26.53 -3.70
CA ASN A 26 -1.64 25.45 -2.76
C ASN A 26 -2.27 24.14 -3.21
N ASP A 27 -3.49 24.19 -3.73
CA ASP A 27 -4.20 23.04 -4.31
C ASP A 27 -3.44 22.50 -5.53
N MET A 28 -3.03 23.38 -6.44
CA MET A 28 -2.24 23.05 -7.63
C MET A 28 -0.87 22.46 -7.28
N LYS A 29 -0.19 22.96 -6.23
CA LYS A 29 1.09 22.42 -5.75
C LYS A 29 0.92 21.06 -5.07
N TYR A 30 -0.18 20.84 -4.35
CA TYR A 30 -0.54 19.52 -3.80
C TYR A 30 -0.79 18.51 -4.92
N HIS A 31 -1.53 18.92 -5.96
CA HIS A 31 -1.86 18.07 -7.10
C HIS A 31 -0.67 17.80 -8.04
N HIS A 32 0.24 18.77 -8.26
CA HIS A 32 1.40 18.59 -9.15
C HIS A 32 2.56 17.80 -8.55
N THR A 33 2.59 17.58 -7.23
CA THR A 33 3.71 16.84 -6.59
C THR A 33 3.41 15.36 -6.35
N THR A 34 2.17 14.91 -6.53
CA THR A 34 1.78 13.49 -6.43
C THR A 34 0.71 13.15 -7.47
N THR A 35 1.11 13.04 -8.75
CA THR A 35 0.20 12.48 -9.74
C THR A 35 -0.04 11.02 -9.39
N VAL A 36 -1.21 10.74 -8.84
CA VAL A 36 -1.70 9.39 -8.59
C VAL A 36 -1.96 8.73 -9.94
N ILE A 37 -1.07 7.83 -10.34
CA ILE A 37 -1.09 7.18 -11.68
C ILE A 37 -1.41 5.68 -11.63
N ASN A 38 -1.49 5.09 -10.44
CA ASN A 38 -1.86 3.69 -10.26
C ASN A 38 -2.57 3.45 -8.91
N ILE A 39 -3.22 2.29 -8.76
CA ILE A 39 -4.01 1.93 -7.57
C ILE A 39 -3.18 1.85 -6.29
N PHE A 40 -1.92 1.43 -6.37
CA PHE A 40 -1.05 1.36 -5.21
C PHE A 40 -0.65 2.77 -4.75
N ASP A 41 -0.51 3.69 -5.70
CA ASP A 41 -0.29 5.10 -5.41
C ASP A 41 -1.50 5.76 -4.74
N GLU A 42 -2.72 5.39 -5.14
CA GLU A 42 -3.95 5.80 -4.44
C GLU A 42 -3.93 5.34 -2.99
N ILE A 43 -3.71 4.03 -2.77
CA ILE A 43 -3.67 3.42 -1.44
C ILE A 43 -2.62 4.14 -0.57
N TYR A 44 -1.41 4.34 -1.09
CA TYR A 44 -0.33 5.01 -0.37
C TYR A 44 -0.69 6.46 -0.03
N THR A 45 -1.09 7.24 -1.04
CA THR A 45 -1.34 8.69 -0.91
C THR A 45 -2.50 8.97 0.03
N GLN A 46 -3.60 8.24 -0.13
CA GLN A 46 -4.80 8.42 0.69
C GLN A 46 -4.62 7.89 2.12
N THR A 47 -3.78 6.86 2.31
CA THR A 47 -3.40 6.44 3.66
C THR A 47 -2.51 7.50 4.32
N ASN A 48 -1.51 8.02 3.61
CA ASN A 48 -0.61 9.06 4.11
C ASN A 48 -1.36 10.35 4.49
N SER A 49 -2.43 10.71 3.78
CA SER A 49 -3.24 11.89 4.11
C SER A 49 -4.17 11.69 5.32
N SER A 50 -4.57 10.44 5.64
CA SER A 50 -5.62 10.16 6.63
C SER A 50 -5.16 9.45 7.92
N TYR A 51 -3.94 8.90 7.96
CA TYR A 51 -3.53 7.94 9.01
C TYR A 51 -3.49 8.49 10.45
N LEU A 52 -3.22 9.78 10.65
CA LEU A 52 -3.19 10.38 12.00
C LEU A 52 -4.59 10.53 12.58
N ASN A 53 -5.57 10.86 11.73
CA ASN A 53 -6.96 11.09 12.09
C ASN A 53 -7.74 9.76 12.02
N LYS A 54 -8.66 9.65 11.06
CA LYS A 54 -9.39 8.42 10.73
C LYS A 54 -8.78 7.80 9.48
N ASN A 55 -7.88 6.84 9.68
CA ASN A 55 -7.33 6.04 8.59
C ASN A 55 -8.48 5.40 7.79
N ILE A 56 -8.45 5.54 6.46
CA ILE A 56 -9.51 5.10 5.55
C ILE A 56 -9.86 3.61 5.69
N PHE A 57 -8.88 2.76 5.99
CA PHE A 57 -9.11 1.31 6.19
C PHE A 57 -10.01 1.00 7.38
N ARG A 58 -10.25 1.95 8.30
CA ARG A 58 -11.23 1.78 9.39
C ARG A 58 -12.69 1.70 8.90
N ASN A 59 -12.94 1.93 7.61
CA ASN A 59 -14.26 1.71 7.01
C ASN A 59 -14.50 0.24 6.63
N LEU A 60 -13.48 -0.62 6.67
CA LEU A 60 -13.63 -2.07 6.49
C LEU A 60 -13.88 -2.74 7.85
N ASN A 61 -14.87 -3.64 7.90
CA ASN A 61 -15.18 -4.40 9.10
C ASN A 61 -14.18 -5.53 9.37
N ASP A 62 -13.54 -6.03 8.31
CA ASP A 62 -12.71 -7.23 8.35
C ASP A 62 -11.22 -6.93 8.55
N VAL A 63 -10.89 -5.69 8.93
CA VAL A 63 -9.52 -5.26 9.21
C VAL A 63 -9.39 -4.59 10.57
N ILE A 64 -8.17 -4.62 11.12
CA ILE A 64 -7.76 -3.86 12.30
C ILE A 64 -6.61 -2.94 11.89
N VAL A 65 -6.73 -1.65 12.24
CA VAL A 65 -5.70 -0.65 11.93
C VAL A 65 -4.90 -0.29 13.19
N TYR A 66 -3.61 -0.59 13.15
CA TYR A 66 -2.63 -0.25 14.19
C TYR A 66 -1.79 0.97 13.78
N LYS A 67 -1.21 1.63 14.78
CA LYS A 67 -0.18 2.66 14.61
C LYS A 67 1.13 2.13 15.20
N LYS A 68 2.16 1.97 14.36
CA LYS A 68 3.48 1.49 14.75
C LYS A 68 4.44 2.65 14.92
N LYS A 69 5.23 2.63 15.98
CA LYS A 69 6.35 3.55 16.17
C LYS A 69 7.45 3.29 15.15
N VAL A 70 8.04 4.37 14.67
CA VAL A 70 9.21 4.32 13.79
C VAL A 70 10.44 4.58 14.64
N TYR A 71 11.41 3.69 14.54
CA TYR A 71 12.69 3.78 15.22
C TYR A 71 13.81 4.13 14.22
N ASP A 72 14.82 4.86 14.68
CA ASP A 72 16.03 5.09 13.89
C ASP A 72 16.97 3.87 13.92
N SER A 73 18.14 3.99 13.29
CA SER A 73 19.13 2.92 13.25
C SER A 73 19.66 2.49 14.62
N ASP A 74 19.58 3.39 15.62
CA ASP A 74 20.06 3.17 16.98
C ASP A 74 18.91 2.75 17.93
N MET A 75 17.75 2.37 17.35
CA MET A 75 16.53 2.00 18.06
C MET A 75 15.91 3.11 18.93
N ASN A 76 16.21 4.37 18.65
CA ASN A 76 15.53 5.48 19.32
C ASN A 76 14.18 5.75 18.66
N ASP A 77 13.16 6.02 19.49
CA ASP A 77 11.84 6.43 19.01
C ASP A 77 11.94 7.79 18.30
N THR A 78 11.56 7.83 17.03
CA THR A 78 11.61 9.06 16.23
C THR A 78 10.41 9.98 16.46
N GLY A 79 9.43 9.55 17.27
CA GLY A 79 8.14 10.22 17.46
C GLY A 79 7.18 10.06 16.27
N LYS A 80 7.62 9.40 15.20
CA LYS A 80 6.83 9.17 13.99
C LYS A 80 6.06 7.86 14.08
N LEU A 81 4.94 7.82 13.37
CA LEU A 81 4.06 6.66 13.30
C LEU A 81 3.85 6.22 11.86
N ASN A 82 3.83 4.90 11.66
CA ASN A 82 3.40 4.25 10.42
C ASN A 82 2.12 3.46 10.68
N PRO A 83 1.11 3.52 9.78
CA PRO A 83 -0.06 2.66 9.90
C PRO A 83 0.29 1.21 9.51
N GLN A 84 -0.36 0.27 10.18
CA GLN A 84 -0.44 -1.13 9.76
C GLN A 84 -1.92 -1.52 9.67
N VAL A 85 -2.28 -2.20 8.58
CA VAL A 85 -3.60 -2.81 8.40
C VAL A 85 -3.43 -4.33 8.50
N VAL A 86 -4.20 -4.98 9.36
CA VAL A 86 -4.19 -6.44 9.52
C VAL A 86 -5.59 -6.95 9.20
N TYR A 87 -5.71 -7.85 8.23
CA TYR A 87 -6.98 -8.51 7.95
C TYR A 87 -7.25 -9.56 9.03
N LYS A 88 -8.51 -9.66 9.44
CA LYS A 88 -8.95 -10.71 10.35
C LYS A 88 -9.02 -12.05 9.60
N GLU A 89 -8.78 -13.14 10.31
CA GLU A 89 -8.69 -14.48 9.71
C GLU A 89 -9.99 -14.92 9.01
N GLU A 90 -11.16 -14.40 9.43
CA GLU A 90 -12.44 -14.64 8.76
C GLU A 90 -12.55 -14.02 7.35
N ALA A 91 -11.67 -13.08 7.00
CA ALA A 91 -11.71 -12.39 5.71
C ALA A 91 -11.19 -13.26 4.54
N PHE A 92 -10.50 -14.36 4.84
CA PHE A 92 -9.85 -15.21 3.85
C PHE A 92 -9.93 -16.70 4.21
N SER A 93 -9.57 -17.57 3.25
CA SER A 93 -9.58 -19.02 3.47
C SER A 93 -8.54 -19.41 4.52
N ASN A 94 -8.86 -20.43 5.34
CA ASN A 94 -7.98 -20.99 6.39
C ASN A 94 -6.60 -21.53 5.95
N ILE A 95 -6.37 -21.65 4.63
CA ILE A 95 -5.05 -22.00 4.09
C ILE A 95 -4.13 -20.78 3.99
N TYR A 96 -4.67 -19.56 4.09
CA TYR A 96 -3.91 -18.33 4.18
C TYR A 96 -3.85 -17.85 5.62
N SER A 97 -2.84 -17.04 5.92
CA SER A 97 -2.68 -16.37 7.21
C SER A 97 -1.83 -15.11 7.07
N ASN A 98 -1.81 -14.30 8.12
CA ASN A 98 -0.92 -13.14 8.23
C ASN A 98 -1.08 -12.12 7.10
N VAL A 99 -2.30 -11.95 6.55
CA VAL A 99 -2.59 -10.94 5.52
C VAL A 99 -2.55 -9.54 6.13
N LYS A 100 -1.51 -8.77 5.82
CA LYS A 100 -1.28 -7.44 6.40
C LYS A 100 -0.64 -6.48 5.41
N ILE A 101 -0.88 -5.19 5.63
CA ILE A 101 -0.29 -4.07 4.89
C ILE A 101 0.50 -3.22 5.89
N ASP A 102 1.81 -3.16 5.73
CA ASP A 102 2.72 -2.33 6.51
C ASP A 102 3.15 -1.13 5.67
N PHE A 103 2.76 0.08 6.08
CA PHE A 103 3.13 1.31 5.38
C PHE A 103 4.46 1.85 5.88
N ASP A 104 5.25 2.40 4.96
CA ASP A 104 6.45 3.16 5.26
C ASP A 104 6.31 4.57 4.70
N LEU A 105 5.92 5.51 5.57
CA LEU A 105 5.65 6.89 5.20
C LEU A 105 6.89 7.79 5.36
N HIS A 106 7.95 7.31 5.99
CA HIS A 106 9.03 8.16 6.50
C HIS A 106 10.43 7.79 6.01
N SER A 107 10.64 6.58 5.48
CA SER A 107 11.96 6.19 4.96
C SER A 107 12.25 6.80 3.59
N LYS A 108 13.47 6.58 3.07
CA LYS A 108 13.85 6.98 1.71
C LYS A 108 13.10 6.19 0.63
N ASN A 109 12.66 4.99 0.95
CA ASN A 109 11.96 4.07 0.04
C ASN A 109 10.48 4.02 0.39
N GLN A 110 9.87 5.20 0.50
CA GLN A 110 8.46 5.38 0.85
C GLN A 110 7.54 4.47 0.05
N GLY A 111 6.56 3.87 0.70
CA GLY A 111 5.63 2.95 0.07
C GLY A 111 4.91 2.07 1.10
N PHE A 112 4.66 0.82 0.74
CA PHE A 112 4.14 -0.17 1.67
C PHE A 112 4.49 -1.58 1.22
N ILE A 113 4.36 -2.52 2.16
CA ILE A 113 4.55 -3.94 1.91
C ILE A 113 3.30 -4.68 2.32
N ILE A 114 2.77 -5.50 1.41
CA ILE A 114 1.72 -6.47 1.73
C ILE A 114 2.40 -7.81 1.96
N TRP A 115 2.11 -8.43 3.09
CA TRP A 115 2.56 -9.77 3.42
C TRP A 115 1.36 -10.69 3.54
N PHE A 116 1.51 -11.94 3.10
CA PHE A 116 0.60 -13.02 3.45
C PHE A 116 1.32 -14.35 3.33
N GLN A 117 0.76 -15.39 3.96
CA GLN A 117 1.29 -16.74 3.90
C GLN A 117 0.24 -17.69 3.33
N ARG A 118 0.68 -18.72 2.60
CA ARG A 118 -0.12 -19.90 2.28
C ARG A 118 0.49 -21.13 2.94
N LYS A 119 -0.29 -21.82 3.76
CA LYS A 119 0.10 -23.10 4.38
C LYS A 119 0.12 -24.21 3.33
N LEU A 120 1.20 -25.00 3.33
CA LEU A 120 1.39 -26.16 2.49
C LEU A 120 0.98 -27.46 3.20
N PRO A 121 0.73 -28.56 2.46
CA PRO A 121 0.37 -29.85 3.06
C PRO A 121 1.40 -30.39 4.06
N ASN A 122 2.68 -30.10 3.84
CA ASN A 122 3.78 -30.48 4.74
C ASN A 122 3.93 -29.55 5.97
N SER A 123 3.00 -28.59 6.16
CA SER A 123 3.01 -27.57 7.22
C SER A 123 4.06 -26.45 7.09
N ASP A 124 4.85 -26.43 6.03
CA ASP A 124 5.63 -25.25 5.65
C ASP A 124 4.70 -24.18 5.05
N PHE A 125 5.24 -23.00 4.77
CA PHE A 125 4.49 -21.87 4.24
C PHE A 125 5.18 -21.26 3.03
N LEU A 126 4.40 -20.95 2.00
CA LEU A 126 4.78 -19.91 1.04
C LEU A 126 4.56 -18.56 1.69
N TRP A 127 5.60 -17.73 1.74
CA TRP A 127 5.54 -16.39 2.30
C TRP A 127 5.70 -15.36 1.18
N TYR A 128 4.58 -14.70 0.88
CA TYR A 128 4.51 -13.71 -0.17
C TYR A 128 4.81 -12.32 0.36
N THR A 129 5.61 -11.58 -0.41
CA THR A 129 5.98 -10.20 -0.13
C THR A 129 5.72 -9.36 -1.36
N ILE A 130 4.78 -8.42 -1.26
CA ILE A 130 4.43 -7.51 -2.34
C ILE A 130 4.84 -6.10 -1.91
N LYS A 131 5.93 -5.59 -2.47
CA LYS A 131 6.51 -4.30 -2.11
C LYS A 131 6.11 -3.27 -3.15
N TYR A 132 5.45 -2.20 -2.73
CA TYR A 132 5.21 -1.04 -3.58
C TYR A 132 6.12 0.10 -3.14
N ASN A 133 6.82 0.71 -4.09
CA ASN A 133 7.60 1.92 -3.87
C ASN A 133 6.93 3.11 -4.57
N SER A 134 6.48 4.08 -3.76
CA SER A 134 5.72 5.24 -4.21
C SER A 134 6.53 6.23 -5.06
N LYS A 135 7.86 6.22 -4.96
CA LYS A 135 8.73 7.16 -5.67
C LYS A 135 8.98 6.72 -7.11
N ASN A 136 9.29 5.45 -7.34
CA ASN A 136 9.59 4.91 -8.66
C ASN A 136 8.41 4.14 -9.28
N LYS A 137 7.27 4.05 -8.59
CA LYS A 137 6.04 3.40 -9.07
C LYS A 137 6.29 1.94 -9.44
N LEU A 138 7.07 1.26 -8.59
CA LEU A 138 7.49 -0.12 -8.78
C LEU A 138 6.76 -1.03 -7.78
N LEU A 139 6.14 -2.09 -8.30
CA LEU A 139 5.56 -3.20 -7.54
C LEU A 139 6.42 -4.44 -7.72
N GLU A 140 7.06 -4.91 -6.65
CA GLU A 140 7.88 -6.12 -6.65
C GLU A 140 7.13 -7.25 -5.92
N LYS A 141 7.07 -8.43 -6.53
CA LYS A 141 6.42 -9.62 -5.98
C LYS A 141 7.47 -10.70 -5.73
N GLU A 142 7.59 -11.12 -4.49
CA GLU A 142 8.54 -12.12 -4.03
C GLU A 142 7.82 -13.22 -3.26
N VAL A 143 8.34 -14.44 -3.30
CA VAL A 143 7.89 -15.59 -2.53
C VAL A 143 9.09 -16.32 -1.93
N ASN A 144 9.04 -16.52 -0.61
CA ASN A 144 10.03 -17.28 0.15
C ASN A 144 9.35 -18.49 0.78
N ILE A 145 10.15 -19.43 1.30
CA ILE A 145 9.63 -20.60 2.02
C ILE A 145 9.98 -20.47 3.50
N LEU A 146 8.95 -20.58 4.34
CA LEU A 146 9.13 -20.67 5.79
C LEU A 146 8.79 -22.08 6.26
N ASN A 147 9.56 -22.61 7.21
CA ASN A 147 9.15 -23.83 7.89
C ASN A 147 8.00 -23.57 8.88
N ASN A 148 7.47 -24.65 9.46
CA ASN A 148 6.42 -24.60 10.48
C ASN A 148 6.72 -23.74 11.73
N ASN A 149 7.99 -23.38 11.97
CA ASN A 149 8.41 -22.48 13.05
C ASN A 149 8.52 -21.01 12.60
N GLY A 150 8.12 -20.70 11.36
CA GLY A 150 8.24 -19.37 10.76
C GLY A 150 9.67 -18.97 10.38
N ARG A 151 10.62 -19.92 10.36
CA ARG A 151 12.01 -19.64 9.94
C ARG A 151 12.15 -19.80 8.45
N ASN A 152 12.88 -18.88 7.83
CA ASN A 152 13.18 -18.93 6.42
C ASN A 152 14.08 -20.14 6.11
N ILE A 153 13.67 -20.93 5.13
CA ILE A 153 14.39 -22.12 4.66
C ILE A 153 14.75 -22.05 3.17
N ALA A 154 14.21 -21.07 2.45
CA ALA A 154 14.58 -20.76 1.06
C ALA A 154 14.15 -19.33 0.73
N ASP A 155 15.10 -18.47 0.38
CA ASP A 155 14.85 -17.06 0.05
C ASP A 155 15.56 -16.56 -1.21
N THR A 156 16.23 -17.47 -1.92
CA THR A 156 16.80 -17.21 -3.24
C THR A 156 16.08 -18.05 -4.31
N ASP A 157 16.05 -17.56 -5.54
CA ASP A 157 15.45 -18.29 -6.68
C ASP A 157 16.01 -19.72 -6.83
N LYS A 158 17.30 -19.90 -6.51
CA LYS A 158 17.99 -21.20 -6.58
C LYS A 158 17.54 -22.19 -5.51
N GLU A 159 16.96 -21.72 -4.41
CA GLU A 159 16.45 -22.54 -3.32
C GLU A 159 14.93 -22.69 -3.41
N VAL A 160 14.23 -21.60 -3.71
CA VAL A 160 12.76 -21.57 -3.79
C VAL A 160 12.27 -22.44 -4.95
N ARG A 161 12.84 -22.30 -6.16
CA ARG A 161 12.35 -23.03 -7.35
C ARG A 161 12.46 -24.55 -7.22
N PRO A 162 13.60 -25.14 -6.76
CA PRO A 162 13.66 -26.57 -6.49
C PRO A 162 12.71 -27.02 -5.39
N TYR A 163 12.53 -26.20 -4.33
CA TYR A 163 11.59 -26.52 -3.26
C TYR A 163 10.16 -26.64 -3.81
N LEU A 164 9.69 -25.64 -4.57
CA LEU A 164 8.36 -25.65 -5.19
C LEU A 164 8.17 -26.89 -6.07
N LYS A 165 9.19 -27.24 -6.87
CA LYS A 165 9.17 -28.46 -7.70
C LYS A 165 9.06 -29.73 -6.85
N SER A 166 9.77 -29.81 -5.73
CA SER A 166 9.73 -30.97 -4.82
C SER A 166 8.36 -31.16 -4.16
N GLN A 167 7.61 -30.06 -3.98
CA GLN A 167 6.26 -30.04 -3.42
C GLN A 167 5.18 -30.06 -4.51
N GLU A 168 5.57 -30.26 -5.77
CA GLU A 168 4.68 -30.26 -6.95
C GLU A 168 3.86 -28.98 -7.13
N ILE A 169 4.34 -27.86 -6.58
CA ILE A 169 3.69 -26.55 -6.67
C ILE A 169 4.00 -25.92 -8.01
N LYS A 170 2.95 -25.57 -8.75
CA LYS A 170 3.08 -24.92 -10.07
C LYS A 170 3.17 -23.41 -9.93
N VAL A 171 3.87 -22.76 -10.87
CA VAL A 171 3.93 -21.29 -10.96
C VAL A 171 2.53 -20.67 -11.06
N GLN A 172 1.59 -21.35 -11.72
CA GLN A 172 0.19 -20.91 -11.77
C GLN A 172 -0.44 -20.77 -10.38
N GLU A 173 -0.11 -21.63 -9.42
CA GLU A 173 -0.63 -21.50 -8.05
C GLU A 173 -0.11 -20.24 -7.36
N LEU A 174 1.12 -19.80 -7.66
CA LEU A 174 1.65 -18.54 -7.13
C LEU A 174 0.87 -17.33 -7.68
N ASN A 175 0.50 -17.39 -8.96
CA ASN A 175 -0.35 -16.38 -9.58
C ASN A 175 -1.77 -16.40 -9.01
N ASP A 176 -2.32 -17.59 -8.75
CA ASP A 176 -3.65 -17.77 -8.17
C ASP A 176 -3.69 -17.23 -6.73
N ASP A 177 -2.64 -17.48 -5.94
CA ASP A 177 -2.48 -16.93 -4.58
C ASP A 177 -2.44 -15.40 -4.60
N TYR A 178 -1.62 -14.82 -5.49
CA TYR A 178 -1.57 -13.36 -5.68
C TYR A 178 -2.93 -12.80 -6.09
N ASN A 179 -3.61 -13.42 -7.05
CA ASN A 179 -4.93 -12.98 -7.48
C ASN A 179 -5.97 -13.08 -6.36
N LYS A 180 -5.93 -14.14 -5.57
CA LYS A 180 -6.87 -14.35 -4.48
C LYS A 180 -6.71 -13.32 -3.36
N ILE A 181 -5.49 -13.07 -2.92
CA ILE A 181 -5.23 -12.17 -1.79
C ILE A 181 -5.11 -10.71 -2.23
N ILE A 182 -4.35 -10.42 -3.28
CA ILE A 182 -4.12 -9.04 -3.68
C ILE A 182 -5.29 -8.50 -4.51
N ASN A 183 -5.66 -9.18 -5.59
CA ASN A 183 -6.69 -8.67 -6.50
C ASN A 183 -8.11 -8.79 -5.96
N ASN A 184 -8.45 -9.97 -5.42
CA ASN A 184 -9.83 -10.29 -5.07
C ASN A 184 -10.19 -9.97 -3.62
N LEU A 185 -9.20 -9.70 -2.76
CA LEU A 185 -9.40 -9.24 -1.39
C LEU A 185 -8.89 -7.80 -1.23
N VAL A 186 -7.57 -7.58 -1.21
CA VAL A 186 -7.01 -6.26 -0.83
C VAL A 186 -7.44 -5.11 -1.76
N LEU A 187 -7.30 -5.27 -3.07
CA LEU A 187 -7.65 -4.22 -4.03
C LEU A 187 -9.17 -4.08 -4.20
N LYS A 188 -9.91 -5.18 -4.05
CA LYS A 188 -11.37 -5.15 -4.08
C LYS A 188 -11.92 -4.36 -2.88
N ASP A 189 -11.38 -4.62 -1.70
CA ASP A 189 -11.74 -3.91 -0.47
C ASP A 189 -11.37 -2.43 -0.56
N TRP A 190 -10.21 -2.10 -1.14
CA TRP A 190 -9.84 -0.72 -1.42
C TRP A 190 -10.92 0.02 -2.25
N VAL A 191 -11.32 -0.57 -3.38
CA VAL A 191 -12.34 0.01 -4.27
C VAL A 191 -13.71 0.10 -3.60
N SER A 192 -13.98 -0.72 -2.58
CA SER A 192 -15.24 -0.66 -1.82
C SER A 192 -15.32 0.51 -0.84
N ILE A 193 -14.18 1.06 -0.39
CA ILE A 193 -14.10 2.15 0.60
C ILE A 193 -13.58 3.46 0.01
N TYR A 194 -13.12 3.44 -1.24
CA TYR A 194 -12.56 4.58 -1.94
C TYR A 194 -13.02 4.57 -3.40
N GLU A 195 -13.44 5.73 -3.90
CA GLU A 195 -13.83 5.91 -5.31
C GLU A 195 -12.58 5.92 -6.21
N SER A 196 -12.01 4.73 -6.39
CA SER A 196 -10.77 4.50 -7.13
C SER A 196 -10.95 4.77 -8.62
N LYS A 197 -9.93 5.36 -9.25
CA LYS A 197 -9.84 5.47 -10.72
C LYS A 197 -9.32 4.19 -11.38
N PHE A 198 -8.87 3.25 -10.57
CA PHE A 198 -8.21 2.01 -10.97
C PHE A 198 -9.00 0.79 -10.45
N SER A 199 -8.53 -0.40 -10.79
CA SER A 199 -9.17 -1.64 -10.34
C SER A 199 -8.17 -2.78 -10.26
N SER A 200 -8.59 -3.92 -9.74
CA SER A 200 -7.81 -5.16 -9.69
C SER A 200 -7.42 -5.70 -11.07
N THR A 201 -8.11 -5.31 -12.13
CA THR A 201 -7.80 -5.66 -13.53
C THR A 201 -7.14 -4.54 -14.32
N ASN A 202 -7.06 -3.33 -13.76
CA ASN A 202 -6.38 -2.18 -14.34
C ASN A 202 -5.68 -1.40 -13.23
N TYR A 203 -4.43 -1.72 -12.97
CA TYR A 203 -3.66 -1.04 -11.93
C TYR A 203 -3.31 0.40 -12.28
N GLY A 204 -3.37 0.80 -13.55
CA GLY A 204 -2.78 2.06 -14.03
C GLY A 204 -1.30 1.91 -14.38
N ASP A 205 -0.57 3.03 -14.37
CA ASP A 205 0.85 3.08 -14.73
C ASP A 205 1.73 2.69 -13.54
N VAL A 206 2.02 1.39 -13.46
CA VAL A 206 2.90 0.78 -12.46
C VAL A 206 3.84 -0.21 -13.15
N THR A 207 5.13 -0.11 -12.84
CA THR A 207 6.09 -1.14 -13.25
C THR A 207 5.93 -2.34 -12.32
N VAL A 208 5.73 -3.53 -12.87
CA VAL A 208 5.58 -4.76 -12.08
C VAL A 208 6.78 -5.68 -12.34
N LYS A 209 7.45 -6.11 -11.27
CA LYS A 209 8.47 -7.16 -11.29
C LYS A 209 8.00 -8.34 -10.48
N THR A 210 7.98 -9.52 -11.08
CA THR A 210 7.55 -10.75 -10.40
C THR A 210 8.70 -11.74 -10.39
N GLN A 211 9.12 -12.17 -9.20
CA GLN A 211 10.25 -13.09 -9.03
C GLN A 211 10.06 -14.39 -9.84
N TRP A 212 8.84 -14.92 -9.89
CA TRP A 212 8.49 -16.15 -10.59
C TRP A 212 7.97 -15.95 -12.02
N GLN A 213 8.22 -14.79 -12.65
CA GLN A 213 7.68 -14.49 -13.98
C GLN A 213 8.15 -15.47 -15.06
N ASP A 214 9.40 -15.94 -14.96
CA ASP A 214 10.07 -16.79 -15.96
C ASP A 214 10.43 -18.20 -15.41
N TRP A 215 9.74 -18.63 -14.34
CA TRP A 215 10.00 -19.92 -13.68
C TRP A 215 9.35 -21.13 -14.35
#